data_AF-A0A6P0KEG6-F1
#
_entry.id   AF-A0A6P0KEG6-F1
#
_cell.length_a   1.000
_cell.length_b   1.000
_cell.length_c   1.000
_cell.angle_alpha   90.00
_cell.angle_beta   90.00
_cell.angle_gamma   90.00
#
_symmetry.space_group_name_H-M   'P 1'
#
loop_
_entity.id
_entity.type
_entity.pdbx_description
1 polymer ?
#
loop_
_entity_poly.entity_id
_entity_poly.type
_entity_poly.pdbx_seq_one_letter_code
_entity_poly.pdbx_strand_id
1 'polypeptide(L)'
;MPRGGYRPGAGGKPTWKHGKTKVIRVPETLAAKILEIAKILDNGVSFVEVTESKSEPVTASKVIDLSRISIRAFKEGPGIYLADLIAAGYEIRPEKLARSVKVRASQEKQKRVQSLKSELDAAIEELNFLGN
;
A
#
# COMPACT_ATOMS: atom_id res chain seq x y z
N MET A 1 -67.28 -8.59 4.12
CA MET A 1 -65.87 -8.45 4.57
C MET A 1 -65.21 -7.30 3.81
N PRO A 2 -64.90 -6.15 4.42
CA PRO A 2 -64.14 -5.10 3.75
C PRO A 2 -62.63 -5.36 3.88
N ARG A 3 -61.93 -5.34 2.74
CA ARG A 3 -60.46 -5.43 2.65
C ARG A 3 -59.84 -4.11 3.14
N GLY A 4 -58.76 -4.22 3.91
CA GLY A 4 -58.16 -3.14 4.72
C GLY A 4 -57.95 -1.82 3.99
N GLY A 5 -58.45 -0.74 4.58
CA GLY A 5 -58.14 0.63 4.17
C GLY A 5 -56.77 1.06 4.68
N TYR A 6 -56.07 1.85 3.86
CA TYR A 6 -54.85 2.56 4.22
C TYR A 6 -55.07 3.38 5.50
N ARG A 7 -54.35 3.05 6.57
CA ARG A 7 -54.37 3.84 7.81
C ARG A 7 -53.24 4.87 7.75
N PRO A 8 -53.51 6.16 7.99
CA PRO A 8 -52.46 7.16 8.12
C PRO A 8 -51.56 6.78 9.31
N GLY A 9 -50.31 6.42 9.02
CA GLY A 9 -49.35 5.90 10.01
C GLY A 9 -49.08 4.38 9.93
N ALA A 10 -49.74 3.64 9.04
CA ALA A 10 -49.46 2.21 8.79
C ALA A 10 -48.24 1.94 7.89
N GLY A 11 -47.45 2.96 7.59
CA GLY A 11 -46.10 2.81 7.04
C GLY A 11 -45.10 3.04 8.17
N GLY A 12 -44.32 2.02 8.51
CA GLY A 12 -43.19 2.20 9.43
C GLY A 12 -42.35 3.39 8.96
N LYS A 13 -42.01 4.30 9.87
CA LYS A 13 -41.11 5.41 9.54
C LYS A 13 -39.82 4.81 8.98
N PRO A 14 -39.24 5.36 7.90
CA PRO A 14 -37.95 4.88 7.42
C PRO A 14 -36.92 5.05 8.54
N THR A 15 -36.57 3.94 9.18
CA THR A 15 -35.59 3.87 10.25
C THR A 15 -34.26 3.46 9.67
N TRP A 16 -33.23 4.25 9.93
CA TRP A 16 -31.85 3.85 9.67
C TRP A 16 -31.51 2.63 10.55
N LYS A 17 -30.85 1.63 9.97
CA LYS A 17 -30.38 0.44 10.68
C LYS A 17 -29.40 0.80 11.80
N HIS A 18 -28.63 1.89 11.65
CA HIS A 18 -27.66 2.39 12.65
C HIS A 18 -28.30 3.16 13.82
N GLY A 19 -29.64 3.17 13.93
CA GLY A 19 -30.34 3.69 15.08
C GLY A 19 -30.57 5.21 15.04
N LYS A 20 -30.14 5.93 16.08
CA LYS A 20 -30.51 7.34 16.30
C LYS A 20 -29.84 8.27 15.29
N THR A 21 -30.65 9.07 14.59
CA THR A 21 -30.16 10.10 13.65
C THR A 21 -30.30 11.51 14.23
N LYS A 22 -29.42 12.43 13.80
CA LYS A 22 -29.49 13.86 14.12
C LYS A 22 -29.53 14.69 12.84
N VAL A 23 -30.36 15.74 12.82
CA VAL A 23 -30.44 16.66 11.69
C VAL A 23 -29.26 17.63 11.72
N ILE A 24 -28.57 17.77 10.59
CA ILE A 24 -27.47 18.72 10.38
C ILE A 24 -27.80 19.62 9.18
N ARG A 25 -27.26 20.84 9.17
CA ARG A 25 -27.34 21.74 8.00
C ARG A 25 -26.03 21.64 7.22
N VAL A 26 -26.14 21.47 5.91
CA VAL A 26 -25.00 21.27 5.02
C VAL A 26 -25.25 22.03 3.72
N PRO A 27 -24.21 22.59 3.06
CA PRO A 27 -24.33 23.08 1.69
C PRO A 27 -24.95 22.06 0.74
N GLU A 28 -25.81 22.51 -0.18
CA GLU A 28 -26.52 21.65 -1.14
C GLU A 28 -25.57 20.79 -1.97
N THR A 29 -24.39 21.33 -2.31
CA THR A 29 -23.35 20.64 -3.07
C THR A 29 -22.81 19.37 -2.39
N LEU A 30 -22.93 19.26 -1.07
CA LEU A 30 -22.47 18.11 -0.30
C LEU A 30 -23.60 17.15 0.08
N ALA A 31 -24.86 17.57 -0.03
CA ALA A 31 -26.01 16.81 0.44
C ALA A 31 -26.10 15.43 -0.22
N ALA A 32 -25.90 15.37 -1.56
CA ALA A 32 -25.93 14.12 -2.30
C ALA A 32 -24.86 13.12 -1.83
N LYS A 33 -23.62 13.59 -1.64
CA LYS A 33 -22.48 12.75 -1.22
C LYS A 33 -22.63 12.23 0.20
N ILE A 34 -23.09 13.08 1.14
CA ILE A 34 -23.30 12.67 2.52
C ILE A 34 -24.42 11.63 2.62
N LEU A 35 -25.48 11.80 1.83
CA LEU A 35 -26.58 10.84 1.78
C LEU A 35 -26.14 9.48 1.23
N GLU A 36 -25.26 9.48 0.22
CA GLU A 36 -24.64 8.26 -0.31
C GLU A 36 -23.79 7.54 0.74
N ILE A 37 -22.88 8.27 1.42
CA ILE A 37 -22.05 7.73 2.51
C ILE A 37 -22.94 7.18 3.62
N ALA A 38 -23.99 7.91 4.02
CA ALA A 38 -24.91 7.47 5.06
C ALA A 38 -25.62 6.16 4.70
N LYS A 39 -26.04 5.98 3.43
CA LYS A 39 -26.64 4.72 2.95
C LYS A 39 -25.67 3.56 2.98
N ILE A 40 -24.41 3.80 2.61
CA ILE A 40 -23.38 2.76 2.60
C ILE A 40 -23.12 2.29 4.04
N LEU A 41 -22.92 3.24 4.96
CA LEU A 41 -22.81 2.96 6.39
C LEU A 41 -24.02 2.19 6.88
N ASP A 42 -25.23 2.61 6.50
CA ASP A 42 -26.46 1.95 6.99
C ASP A 42 -26.54 0.47 6.59
N ASN A 43 -25.95 0.10 5.47
CA ASN A 43 -25.89 -1.28 5.00
C ASN A 43 -24.81 -2.14 5.67
N GLY A 44 -24.10 -1.62 6.67
CA GLY A 44 -23.10 -2.36 7.45
C GLY A 44 -21.69 -2.30 6.87
N VAL A 45 -21.46 -1.45 5.87
CA VAL A 45 -20.13 -1.18 5.34
C VAL A 45 -19.42 -0.23 6.30
N SER A 46 -18.25 -0.63 6.79
CA SER A 46 -17.47 0.20 7.72
C SER A 46 -16.94 1.45 7.02
N PHE A 47 -16.73 2.54 7.78
CA PHE A 47 -16.25 3.84 7.27
C PHE A 47 -14.92 3.73 6.51
N VAL A 48 -14.17 2.65 6.71
CA VAL A 48 -12.89 2.35 6.06
C VAL A 48 -13.05 2.20 4.55
N GLU A 49 -14.08 1.49 4.10
CA GLU A 49 -14.29 1.14 2.68
C GLU A 49 -14.78 2.33 1.83
N VAL A 50 -15.45 3.32 2.44
CA VAL A 50 -16.05 4.45 1.71
C VAL A 50 -15.01 5.49 1.26
N THR A 51 -13.89 5.59 1.98
CA THR A 51 -12.75 6.46 1.64
C THR A 51 -11.80 5.89 0.59
N GLU A 52 -11.94 4.60 0.25
CA GLU A 52 -11.01 3.90 -0.65
C GLU A 52 -11.12 4.32 -2.12
N SER A 53 -12.16 5.06 -2.50
CA SER A 53 -12.32 5.52 -3.88
C SER A 53 -11.58 6.82 -4.22
N LYS A 54 -10.78 7.42 -3.30
CA LYS A 54 -9.77 8.44 -3.70
C LYS A 54 -8.59 8.74 -2.75
N SER A 55 -8.49 8.15 -1.56
CA SER A 55 -7.27 8.29 -0.74
C SER A 55 -7.20 7.21 0.36
N GLU A 56 -6.25 6.28 0.22
CA GLU A 56 -5.96 5.17 1.13
C GLU A 56 -5.89 5.60 2.62
N PRO A 57 -6.63 4.95 3.56
CA PRO A 57 -6.38 5.12 4.99
C PRO A 57 -5.15 4.29 5.43
N VAL A 58 -4.10 5.02 5.79
CA VAL A 58 -2.87 4.51 6.43
C VAL A 58 -3.18 4.10 7.87
N THR A 59 -3.70 2.89 8.12
CA THR A 59 -3.62 2.21 9.45
C THR A 59 -4.23 0.79 9.49
N ALA A 60 -4.38 0.10 8.36
CA ALA A 60 -4.42 -1.36 8.44
C ALA A 60 -2.97 -1.83 8.69
N SER A 61 -2.74 -2.59 9.76
CA SER A 61 -1.45 -3.22 10.08
C SER A 61 -0.94 -4.00 8.87
N LYS A 62 -0.06 -3.35 8.11
CA LYS A 62 0.52 -3.89 6.88
C LYS A 62 1.62 -4.84 7.32
N VAL A 63 1.25 -6.07 7.65
CA VAL A 63 2.21 -7.15 7.89
C VAL A 63 3.03 -7.28 6.61
N ILE A 64 4.32 -6.95 6.69
CA ILE A 64 5.26 -7.07 5.57
C ILE A 64 5.88 -8.45 5.66
N ASP A 65 5.70 -9.26 4.62
CA ASP A 65 6.28 -10.61 4.57
C ASP A 65 7.77 -10.56 4.19
N LEU A 66 8.64 -10.59 5.20
CA LEU A 66 10.09 -10.51 4.99
C LEU A 66 10.74 -11.87 4.74
N SER A 67 9.97 -12.96 4.58
CA SER A 67 10.49 -14.33 4.56
C SER A 67 11.50 -14.62 3.44
N ARG A 68 11.46 -13.86 2.34
CA ARG A 68 12.37 -14.03 1.19
C ARG A 68 13.54 -13.06 1.17
N ILE A 69 13.74 -12.31 2.25
CA ILE A 69 14.73 -11.22 2.31
C ILE A 69 15.76 -11.53 3.39
N SER A 70 17.04 -11.37 3.05
CA SER A 70 18.13 -11.60 3.99
C SER A 70 18.17 -10.51 5.07
N ILE A 71 18.09 -10.92 6.34
CA ILE A 71 18.31 -10.04 7.49
C ILE A 71 19.82 -9.93 7.73
N ARG A 72 20.33 -8.72 7.94
CA ARG A 72 21.74 -8.43 8.19
C ARG A 72 21.91 -7.73 9.54
N ALA A 73 23.04 -7.96 10.21
CA ALA A 73 23.35 -7.27 11.46
C ALA A 73 23.94 -5.88 11.16
N PHE A 74 23.36 -4.85 11.78
CA PHE A 74 23.86 -3.48 11.80
C PHE A 74 24.23 -3.09 13.23
N LYS A 75 24.88 -1.93 13.40
CA LYS A 75 25.29 -1.41 14.71
C LYS A 75 24.13 -1.28 15.71
N GLU A 76 22.92 -1.02 15.20
CA GLU A 76 21.70 -0.80 15.97
C GLU A 76 20.81 -2.05 16.07
N GLY A 77 21.23 -3.17 15.49
CA GLY A 77 20.48 -4.44 15.50
C GLY A 77 20.26 -5.05 14.11
N PRO A 78 19.40 -6.07 14.00
CA PRO A 78 19.07 -6.68 12.72
C PRO A 78 18.28 -5.70 11.83
N GLY A 79 18.67 -5.62 10.57
CA GLY A 79 18.04 -4.74 9.58
C GLY A 79 18.07 -5.35 8.19
N ILE A 80 17.44 -4.64 7.25
CA ILE A 80 17.28 -5.05 5.86
C ILE A 80 17.59 -3.87 4.97
N TYR A 81 18.26 -4.11 3.84
CA TYR A 81 18.46 -3.05 2.84
C TYR A 81 17.20 -2.83 2.01
N LEU A 82 16.88 -1.56 1.75
CA LEU A 82 15.75 -1.21 0.88
C LEU A 82 15.93 -1.74 -0.55
N ALA A 83 17.17 -1.92 -1.01
CA ALA A 83 17.44 -2.53 -2.31
C ALA A 83 16.92 -3.98 -2.39
N ASP A 84 17.04 -4.73 -1.29
CA ASP A 84 16.56 -6.12 -1.20
C ASP A 84 15.02 -6.16 -1.20
N LEU A 85 14.36 -5.19 -0.54
CA LEU A 85 12.91 -5.04 -0.61
C LEU A 85 12.43 -4.80 -2.05
N ILE A 86 13.09 -3.90 -2.78
CA ILE A 86 12.76 -3.61 -4.18
C ILE A 86 12.99 -4.85 -5.06
N ALA A 87 14.09 -5.59 -4.82
CA ALA A 87 14.39 -6.81 -5.55
C ALA A 87 13.35 -7.91 -5.30
N ALA A 88 12.79 -7.97 -4.08
CA ALA A 88 11.70 -8.87 -3.72
C ALA A 88 10.31 -8.42 -4.26
N GLY A 89 10.22 -7.25 -4.91
CA GLY A 89 8.99 -6.75 -5.53
C GLY A 89 8.15 -5.82 -4.65
N TYR A 90 8.68 -5.36 -3.51
CA TYR A 90 7.98 -4.43 -2.64
C TYR A 90 7.92 -3.01 -3.23
N GLU A 91 6.75 -2.39 -3.15
CA GLU A 91 6.56 -0.98 -3.47
C GLU A 91 6.97 -0.10 -2.28
N ILE A 92 7.94 0.78 -2.50
CA ILE A 92 8.42 1.72 -1.48
C ILE A 92 7.90 3.12 -1.80
N ARG A 93 7.25 3.75 -0.83
CA ARG A 93 6.83 5.16 -0.87
C ARG A 93 7.65 5.97 0.13
N PRO A 94 8.13 7.18 -0.22
CA PRO A 94 7.87 7.94 -1.44
C PRO A 94 8.71 7.47 -2.66
N GLU A 95 8.17 7.65 -3.88
CA GLU A 95 8.83 7.21 -5.13
C GLU A 95 10.26 7.74 -5.30
N LYS A 96 10.53 8.97 -4.85
CA LYS A 96 11.87 9.58 -4.93
C LYS A 96 12.93 8.69 -4.27
N LEU A 97 12.57 8.06 -3.16
CA LEU A 97 13.43 7.14 -2.42
C LEU A 97 13.58 5.82 -3.18
N ALA A 98 12.50 5.27 -3.73
CA ALA A 98 12.57 4.04 -4.53
C ALA A 98 13.49 4.21 -5.76
N ARG A 99 13.40 5.35 -6.45
CA ARG A 99 14.26 5.66 -7.60
C ARG A 99 15.73 5.78 -7.22
N SER A 100 16.05 6.49 -6.13
CA SER A 100 17.45 6.67 -5.71
C SER A 100 18.10 5.35 -5.31
N VAL A 101 17.37 4.47 -4.61
CA VAL A 101 17.83 3.13 -4.24
C VAL A 101 18.07 2.27 -5.48
N LYS A 102 17.16 2.28 -6.46
CA LYS A 102 17.34 1.54 -7.73
C LYS A 102 18.61 1.98 -8.48
N VAL A 103 18.83 3.29 -8.59
CA VAL A 103 20.01 3.85 -9.27
C VAL A 103 21.30 3.40 -8.58
N ARG A 104 21.37 3.52 -7.24
CA ARG A 104 22.55 3.09 -6.48
C ARG A 104 22.82 1.60 -6.61
N ALA A 105 21.78 0.77 -6.46
CA ALA A 105 21.92 -0.68 -6.61
C ALA A 105 22.42 -1.07 -8.01
N SER A 106 21.98 -0.36 -9.06
CA SER A 106 22.47 -0.57 -10.42
C SER A 106 23.94 -0.18 -10.57
N GLN A 107 24.35 0.96 -9.99
CA GLN A 107 25.74 1.41 -10.03
C GLN A 107 26.69 0.48 -9.28
N GLU A 108 26.29 -0.02 -8.11
CA GLU A 108 27.08 -0.99 -7.35
C GLU A 108 27.25 -2.31 -8.11
N LYS A 109 26.19 -2.81 -8.75
CA LYS A 109 26.28 -3.98 -9.63
C LYS A 109 27.26 -3.75 -10.77
N GLN A 110 27.20 -2.60 -11.44
CA GLN A 110 28.12 -2.26 -12.53
C GLN A 110 29.58 -2.21 -12.05
N LYS A 111 29.85 -1.56 -10.91
CA LYS A 111 31.21 -1.51 -10.33
C LYS A 111 31.75 -2.89 -10.01
N ARG A 112 30.91 -3.78 -9.46
CA ARG A 112 31.31 -5.14 -9.11
C ARG A 112 31.59 -6.00 -10.35
N VAL A 113 30.81 -5.83 -11.41
CA VAL A 113 31.09 -6.50 -12.69
C VAL A 113 32.39 -5.98 -13.30
N GLN A 114 32.64 -4.67 -13.22
CA GLN A 114 33.89 -4.07 -13.71
C GLN A 114 35.11 -4.58 -12.93
N SER A 115 35.04 -4.66 -11.60
CA SER A 115 36.15 -5.16 -10.79
C SER A 115 36.47 -6.63 -11.07
N LEU A 116 35.44 -7.48 -11.15
CA LEU A 116 35.63 -8.90 -11.49
C LEU A 116 36.20 -9.09 -12.89
N LYS A 117 35.80 -8.23 -13.84
CA LYS A 117 36.36 -8.25 -15.18
C LYS A 117 37.85 -7.89 -15.18
N SER A 118 38.25 -6.83 -14.46
CA SER A 118 39.66 -6.46 -14.36
C SER A 118 40.50 -7.52 -13.65
N GLU A 119 39.96 -8.20 -12.63
CA GLU A 119 40.64 -9.31 -11.96
C GLU A 119 40.82 -10.51 -12.90
N LEU A 120 39.80 -10.83 -13.70
CA LEU A 120 39.87 -11.91 -14.69
C LEU A 120 40.89 -11.60 -15.80
N ASP A 121 40.87 -10.36 -16.32
CA ASP A 121 41.79 -9.93 -17.37
C ASP A 121 43.25 -10.01 -16.87
N ALA A 122 43.52 -9.59 -15.63
CA ALA A 122 44.84 -9.71 -15.00
C ALA A 122 45.29 -11.17 -14.83
N ALA A 123 44.39 -12.06 -14.40
CA ALA A 123 44.70 -13.49 -14.27
C ALA A 123 45.00 -14.16 -15.63
N ILE A 124 44.33 -13.73 -16.71
CA ILE A 124 44.61 -14.20 -18.07
C ILE A 124 46.00 -13.74 -18.53
N GLU A 125 46.38 -12.50 -18.23
CA GLU A 125 47.72 -11.99 -18.54
C GLU A 125 48.83 -12.77 -17.80
N GLU A 126 48.63 -13.06 -16.50
CA GLU A 126 49.59 -13.87 -15.73
C GLU A 126 49.76 -15.29 -16.30
N LEU A 127 48.67 -15.94 -16.72
CA LEU A 127 48.72 -17.28 -17.33
C LEU A 127 49.42 -17.27 -18.69
N ASN A 128 49.20 -16.23 -19.50
CA ASN A 128 49.88 -16.09 -20.79
C ASN A 128 51.38 -15.78 -20.63
N PHE A 129 51.79 -15.13 -19.54
CA PHE A 129 53.19 -14.86 -19.23
C PHE A 129 53.96 -16.11 -18.77
N LEU A 130 53.30 -17.03 -18.06
CA LEU A 130 53.88 -18.30 -17.60
C LEU A 130 53.93 -19.39 -18.69
N GLY A 131 53.23 -19.19 -19.81
CA GLY A 131 53.14 -20.14 -20.93
C GLY A 131 54.17 -19.93 -22.05
N ASN A 132 55.02 -18.89 -21.96
CA ASN A 132 56.17 -18.64 -22.85
C ASN A 132 57.49 -18.94 -22.12
#